data_AF-A0A954AAA2-F1
#
_entry.id   AF-A0A954AAA2-F1
#
_cell.length_a   1.000
_cell.length_b   1.000
_cell.length_c   1.000
_cell.angle_alpha   90.00
_cell.angle_beta   90.00
_cell.angle_gamma   90.00
#
_symmetry.space_group_name_H-M   'P 1'
#
loop_
_entity.id
_entity.type
_entity.pdbx_description
1 polymer ?
#
loop_
_entity_poly.entity_id
_entity_poly.type
_entity_poly.pdbx_seq_one_letter_code
_entity_poly.pdbx_strand_id
1 'polypeptide(L)'
;TQYMHSLWFHLHLSRDTTLEEVKRRLVDNHRVAMTDKRHANLIFSFGRDHGYYGRILSQTVVVAPTLAVRHGREVYGFCFTPQDGNSLLSSVAAALWLIDPEPESVSNRLQAIRRWVYREI
;
A
#
# COMPACT_ATOMS: atom_id res chain seq x y z
N THR A 1 -5.95 -15.89 -4.91
CA THR A 1 -5.07 -17.07 -4.98
C THR A 1 -4.56 -17.36 -3.57
N GLN A 2 -3.70 -18.35 -3.35
CA GLN A 2 -3.02 -18.50 -2.05
C GLN A 2 -1.93 -17.44 -1.81
N TYR A 3 -1.50 -16.71 -2.85
CA TYR A 3 -0.44 -15.71 -2.72
C TYR A 3 -0.97 -14.41 -2.11
N MET A 4 -1.93 -13.77 -2.77
CA MET A 4 -2.45 -12.47 -2.37
C MET A 4 -3.91 -12.32 -2.74
N HIS A 5 -4.63 -11.46 -2.02
CA HIS A 5 -5.91 -10.95 -2.50
C HIS A 5 -5.69 -9.93 -3.61
N SER A 6 -6.64 -9.87 -4.53
CA SER A 6 -6.64 -9.02 -5.72
C SER A 6 -7.92 -8.21 -5.75
N LEU A 7 -7.82 -6.91 -6.04
CA LEU A 7 -8.96 -6.01 -6.01
C LEU A 7 -8.89 -5.03 -7.19
N TRP A 8 -10.00 -4.96 -7.95
CA TRP A 8 -10.28 -3.83 -8.83
C TRP A 8 -11.03 -2.78 -8.02
N PHE A 9 -10.55 -1.54 -8.06
CA PHE A 9 -11.23 -0.41 -7.44
C PHE A 9 -11.74 0.57 -8.49
N HIS A 10 -12.83 1.23 -8.12
CA HIS A 10 -13.41 2.35 -8.84
C HIS A 10 -13.84 3.39 -7.80
N LEU A 11 -13.19 4.56 -7.81
CA LEU A 11 -13.41 5.64 -6.85
C LEU A 11 -14.02 6.84 -7.57
N HIS A 12 -15.15 7.35 -7.06
CA HIS A 12 -15.72 8.62 -7.47
C HIS A 12 -15.21 9.74 -6.56
N LEU A 13 -14.57 10.75 -7.14
CA LEU A 13 -14.00 11.88 -6.41
C LEU A 13 -14.95 13.09 -6.44
N SER A 14 -14.94 13.86 -5.36
CA SER A 14 -15.69 15.11 -5.27
C SER A 14 -15.02 16.30 -5.98
N ARG A 15 -13.75 16.15 -6.38
CA ARG A 15 -12.94 17.17 -7.04
C ARG A 15 -12.23 16.58 -8.24
N ASP A 16 -11.99 17.41 -9.25
CA ASP A 16 -11.26 17.02 -10.45
C ASP A 16 -9.82 16.61 -10.12
N THR A 17 -9.31 15.63 -10.85
CA THR A 17 -7.95 15.10 -10.74
C THR A 17 -7.40 14.73 -12.12
N THR A 18 -6.09 14.53 -12.18
CA THR A 18 -5.40 13.94 -13.33
C THR A 18 -4.78 12.59 -12.94
N LEU A 19 -4.41 11.79 -13.94
CA LEU A 19 -3.68 10.54 -13.69
C LEU A 19 -2.35 10.78 -12.97
N GLU A 20 -1.64 11.85 -13.35
CA GLU A 20 -0.37 12.23 -12.72
C GLU A 20 -0.55 12.62 -11.26
N GLU A 21 -1.60 13.37 -10.94
CA GLU A 21 -1.93 13.71 -9.55
C GLU A 21 -2.27 12.46 -8.71
N VAL A 22 -3.03 11.52 -9.29
CA VAL A 22 -3.35 10.25 -8.63
C VAL A 22 -2.08 9.45 -8.35
N LYS A 23 -1.21 9.26 -9.36
CA LYS A 23 0.06 8.54 -9.21
C LYS A 23 0.94 9.20 -8.15
N ARG A 24 1.08 10.52 -8.19
CA ARG A 24 1.85 11.29 -7.21
C ARG A 24 1.34 11.07 -5.79
N ARG A 25 0.02 11.19 -5.56
CA ARG A 25 -0.58 10.96 -4.23
C ARG A 25 -0.39 9.53 -3.73
N LEU A 26 -0.43 8.55 -4.61
CA LEU A 26 -0.19 7.16 -4.25
C LEU A 26 1.28 6.92 -3.87
N VAL A 27 2.23 7.49 -4.63
CA VAL A 27 3.68 7.43 -4.34
C VAL A 27 4.03 8.15 -3.03
N ASP A 28 3.41 9.29 -2.76
CA ASP A 28 3.64 10.08 -1.54
C ASP A 28 3.04 9.42 -0.28
N ASN A 29 2.10 8.48 -0.45
CA ASN A 29 1.49 7.74 0.64
C ASN A 29 2.36 6.54 1.05
N HIS A 30 3.05 6.68 2.17
CA HIS A 30 3.93 5.64 2.74
C HIS A 30 3.24 4.31 3.07
N ARG A 31 1.90 4.25 3.08
CA ARG A 31 1.14 3.01 3.30
C ARG A 31 0.87 2.26 2.00
N VAL A 32 1.16 2.85 0.84
CA VAL A 32 0.94 2.27 -0.48
C VAL A 32 2.28 1.93 -1.10
N ALA A 33 2.38 0.73 -1.66
CA ALA A 33 3.46 0.37 -2.58
C ALA A 33 2.96 0.48 -4.02
N MET A 34 3.83 0.92 -4.92
CA MET A 34 3.59 0.97 -6.36
C MET A 34 4.36 -0.16 -7.03
N THR A 35 3.81 -0.73 -8.11
CA THR A 35 4.51 -1.74 -8.91
C THR A 35 4.07 -1.71 -10.37
N ASP A 36 4.98 -2.06 -11.28
CA ASP A 36 4.65 -2.40 -12.67
C ASP A 36 4.34 -3.90 -12.86
N LYS A 37 4.56 -4.71 -11.82
CA LYS A 37 4.32 -6.16 -11.85
C LYS A 37 2.83 -6.45 -11.85
N ARG A 38 2.37 -7.21 -12.85
CA ARG A 38 0.95 -7.56 -13.02
C ARG A 38 0.54 -8.89 -12.39
N HIS A 39 1.49 -9.66 -11.88
CA HIS A 39 1.24 -11.00 -11.37
C HIS A 39 1.59 -11.12 -9.88
N ALA A 40 0.68 -11.71 -9.11
CA ALA A 40 0.82 -11.87 -7.66
C ALA A 40 2.07 -12.65 -7.26
N ASN A 41 2.51 -13.64 -8.06
CA ASN A 41 3.70 -14.45 -7.76
C ASN A 41 5.00 -13.61 -7.79
N LEU A 42 5.10 -12.62 -8.68
CA LEU A 42 6.28 -11.74 -8.75
C LEU A 42 6.35 -10.82 -7.52
N ILE A 43 5.21 -10.28 -7.10
CA ILE A 43 5.09 -9.44 -5.90
C ILE A 43 5.33 -10.28 -4.64
N PHE A 44 4.78 -11.49 -4.59
CA PHE A 44 5.02 -12.42 -3.49
C PHE A 44 6.50 -12.82 -3.40
N SER A 45 7.19 -13.04 -4.53
CA SER A 45 8.64 -13.31 -4.54
C SER A 45 9.43 -12.14 -3.98
N PHE A 46 9.10 -10.90 -4.35
CA PHE A 46 9.73 -9.72 -3.76
C PHE A 46 9.58 -9.71 -2.23
N GLY A 47 8.37 -9.99 -1.74
CA GLY A 47 8.10 -10.11 -0.31
C GLY A 47 9.03 -11.14 0.34
N ARG A 48 9.15 -12.34 -0.25
CA ARG A 48 10.01 -13.42 0.23
C ARG A 48 11.50 -13.05 0.26
N ASP A 49 11.98 -12.38 -0.78
CA ASP A 49 13.41 -12.14 -0.99
C ASP A 49 13.91 -10.89 -0.23
N HIS A 50 13.06 -9.88 -0.04
CA HIS A 50 13.44 -8.61 0.56
C HIS A 50 12.72 -8.27 1.87
N GLY A 51 11.48 -8.74 2.02
CA GLY A 51 10.62 -8.39 3.14
C GLY A 51 11.07 -8.99 4.47
N TYR A 52 10.72 -8.33 5.57
CA TYR A 52 10.99 -8.85 6.92
C TYR A 52 10.25 -10.18 7.14
N TYR A 53 11.00 -11.26 7.36
CA TYR A 53 10.45 -12.63 7.36
C TYR A 53 9.57 -12.93 6.14
N GLY A 54 9.93 -12.40 4.98
CA GLY A 54 9.22 -12.66 3.73
C GLY A 54 7.92 -11.86 3.53
N ARG A 55 7.66 -10.83 4.34
CA ARG A 55 6.38 -10.10 4.35
C ARG A 55 6.46 -8.71 3.71
N ILE A 56 5.35 -8.32 3.08
CA ILE A 56 5.10 -6.95 2.61
C ILE A 56 4.17 -6.26 3.61
N LEU A 57 4.61 -5.15 4.19
CA LEU A 57 3.86 -4.44 5.25
C LEU A 57 2.97 -3.31 4.72
N SER A 58 3.17 -2.88 3.47
CA SER A 58 2.34 -1.87 2.82
C SER A 58 0.88 -2.32 2.81
N GLN A 59 -0.05 -1.40 3.05
CA GLN A 59 -1.48 -1.71 3.16
C GLN A 59 -2.04 -2.28 1.85
N THR A 60 -1.50 -1.83 0.73
CA THR A 60 -1.85 -2.26 -0.61
C THR A 60 -0.65 -2.08 -1.56
N VAL A 61 -0.62 -2.88 -2.62
CA VAL A 61 0.34 -2.78 -3.73
C VAL A 61 -0.42 -2.45 -5.00
N VAL A 62 -0.37 -1.18 -5.44
CA VAL A 62 -1.10 -0.69 -6.62
C VAL A 62 -0.31 -0.98 -7.89
N VAL A 63 -0.98 -1.56 -8.88
CA VAL A 63 -0.38 -1.86 -10.19
C VAL A 63 -0.48 -0.62 -11.07
N ALA A 64 0.61 0.17 -11.11
CA ALA A 64 0.64 1.51 -11.72
C ALA A 64 0.12 1.55 -13.18
N PRO A 65 0.43 0.56 -14.05
CA PRO A 65 -0.07 0.54 -15.42
C PRO A 65 -1.59 0.35 -15.56
N THR A 66 -2.29 -0.01 -14.48
CA THR A 66 -3.76 -0.18 -14.49
C THR A 66 -4.52 1.08 -14.08
N LEU A 67 -3.82 2.10 -13.59
CA LEU A 67 -4.43 3.34 -13.15
C LEU A 67 -4.98 4.13 -14.33
N ALA A 68 -6.24 4.55 -14.23
CA ALA A 68 -6.89 5.42 -15.20
C ALA A 68 -7.76 6.45 -14.51
N VAL A 69 -7.88 7.63 -15.12
CA VAL A 69 -8.83 8.67 -14.70
C VAL A 69 -9.81 8.92 -15.84
N ARG A 70 -11.11 8.79 -15.56
CA ARG A 70 -12.19 9.04 -16.50
C ARG A 70 -13.03 10.23 -16.04
N HIS A 71 -13.48 11.04 -17.01
CA HIS A 71 -14.31 12.24 -16.77
C HIS A 71 -13.76 13.18 -15.69
N GLY A 72 -12.43 13.21 -15.48
CA GLY A 72 -11.77 14.02 -14.47
C GLY A 72 -12.01 13.62 -13.01
N ARG A 73 -12.92 12.68 -12.69
CA ARG A 73 -13.33 12.38 -11.31
C ARG A 73 -13.48 10.91 -10.97
N GLU A 74 -13.38 10.01 -11.95
CA GLU A 74 -13.44 8.57 -11.71
C GLU A 74 -12.03 7.99 -11.78
N VAL A 75 -11.57 7.37 -10.69
CA VAL A 75 -10.26 6.70 -10.65
C VAL A 75 -10.47 5.20 -10.64
N TYR A 76 -9.91 4.54 -11.64
CA TYR A 76 -9.90 3.09 -11.77
C TYR A 76 -8.50 2.56 -11.54
N GLY A 77 -8.42 1.34 -11.03
CA GLY A 77 -7.16 0.63 -10.97
C GLY A 77 -7.30 -0.73 -10.32
N PHE A 78 -6.17 -1.41 -10.25
CA PHE A 78 -6.05 -2.72 -9.66
C PHE A 78 -4.93 -2.72 -8.63
N CYS A 79 -5.14 -3.46 -7.54
CA CYS A 79 -4.13 -3.66 -6.53
C CYS A 79 -4.14 -5.07 -5.95
N PHE A 80 -3.03 -5.42 -5.33
CA PHE A 80 -2.90 -6.60 -4.48
C PHE A 80 -2.89 -6.19 -3.01
N THR A 81 -3.49 -7.02 -2.17
CA THR A 81 -3.43 -6.85 -0.72
C THR A 81 -2.52 -7.93 -0.14
N PRO A 82 -1.41 -7.57 0.54
CA PRO A 82 -0.54 -8.54 1.22
C PRO A 82 -1.15 -8.91 2.58
N GLN A 83 -2.18 -9.77 2.58
CA GLN A 83 -3.01 -10.02 3.78
C GLN A 83 -2.24 -10.56 5.00
N ASP A 84 -1.11 -11.25 4.78
CA ASP A 84 -0.27 -11.80 5.85
C ASP A 84 0.64 -10.75 6.50
N GLY A 85 0.81 -9.57 5.89
CA GLY A 85 1.75 -8.54 6.32
C GLY A 85 1.13 -7.19 6.66
N ASN A 86 0.13 -6.73 5.89
CA ASN A 86 -0.46 -5.40 6.10
C ASN A 86 -1.13 -5.25 7.48
N SER A 87 -1.78 -6.31 7.96
CA SER A 87 -2.49 -6.34 9.24
C SER A 87 -1.55 -6.23 10.44
N LEU A 88 -0.30 -6.65 10.30
CA LEU A 88 0.72 -6.52 11.35
C LEU A 88 1.07 -5.05 11.59
N LEU A 89 1.28 -4.27 10.53
CA LEU A 89 1.57 -2.83 10.64
C LEU A 89 0.42 -2.09 11.33
N SER A 90 -0.82 -2.38 10.92
CA SER A 90 -2.01 -1.76 11.53
C SER A 90 -2.21 -2.20 12.98
N SER A 91 -1.97 -3.46 13.31
CA SER A 91 -2.08 -3.98 14.69
C SER A 91 -1.04 -3.35 15.62
N VAL A 92 0.21 -3.20 15.17
CA VAL A 92 1.26 -2.51 15.95
C VAL A 92 0.89 -1.06 16.15
N ALA A 93 0.46 -0.35 15.09
CA ALA A 93 0.04 1.04 15.21
C ALA A 93 -1.13 1.23 16.19
N ALA A 94 -2.12 0.33 16.16
CA ALA A 94 -3.25 0.35 17.09
C ALA A 94 -2.80 0.07 18.54
N ALA A 95 -1.92 -0.90 18.78
CA ALA A 95 -1.40 -1.19 20.11
C ALA A 95 -0.59 -0.01 20.68
N LEU A 96 0.25 0.63 19.85
CA LEU A 96 1.00 1.83 20.25
C LEU A 96 0.07 2.98 20.61
N TRP A 97 -0.99 3.20 19.82
CA TRP A 97 -2.00 4.21 20.10
C TRP A 97 -2.73 3.97 21.44
N LEU A 98 -3.02 2.71 21.78
CA LEU A 98 -3.64 2.38 23.07
C LEU A 98 -2.71 2.59 24.27
N ILE A 99 -1.40 2.48 24.07
CA ILE A 99 -0.40 2.70 25.12
C ILE A 99 -0.14 4.21 25.33
N ASP A 100 -0.01 4.94 24.24
CA ASP A 100 0.36 6.35 24.23
C ASP A 100 -0.29 7.02 23.01
N PRO A 101 -1.50 7.60 23.15
CA PRO A 101 -2.33 8.08 22.05
C PRO A 101 -1.84 9.42 21.45
N GLU A 102 -0.53 9.64 21.44
CA GLU A 102 0.10 10.80 20.81
C GLU A 102 0.59 10.43 19.39
N PRO A 103 0.10 11.11 18.33
CA PRO A 103 0.46 10.79 16.95
C PRO A 103 1.98 10.76 16.69
N GLU A 104 2.71 11.69 17.29
CA GLU A 104 4.16 11.77 17.17
C GLU A 104 4.85 10.58 17.86
N SER A 105 4.39 10.18 19.04
CA SER A 105 4.90 8.99 19.75
C SER A 105 4.70 7.72 18.94
N VAL A 106 3.49 7.50 18.41
CA VAL A 106 3.19 6.35 17.54
C VAL A 106 4.08 6.37 16.29
N SER A 107 4.17 7.52 15.61
CA SER A 107 5.00 7.68 14.41
C SER A 107 6.49 7.40 14.67
N ASN A 108 7.03 7.90 15.78
CA ASN A 108 8.42 7.70 16.18
C ASN A 108 8.71 6.24 16.48
N ARG A 109 7.81 5.55 17.18
CA ARG A 109 7.94 4.11 17.48
C ARG A 109 7.81 3.24 16.23
N LEU A 110 6.98 3.63 15.26
CA LEU A 110 6.88 2.95 13.97
C LEU A 110 8.11 3.17 13.06
N GLN A 111 9.03 4.09 13.38
CA GLN A 111 10.26 4.24 12.58
C GLN A 111 11.11 2.96 12.54
N ALA A 112 11.10 2.17 13.62
CA ALA A 112 11.84 0.92 13.70
C ALA A 112 11.43 -0.09 12.60
N ILE A 113 10.17 -0.05 12.17
CA ILE A 113 9.64 -0.94 11.12
C ILE A 113 9.64 -0.31 9.72
N ARG A 114 9.87 1.00 9.63
CA ARG A 114 9.75 1.77 8.38
C ARG A 114 10.67 1.28 7.27
N ARG A 115 11.84 0.74 7.61
CA ARG A 115 12.79 0.18 6.64
C ARG A 115 12.24 -1.00 5.83
N TRP A 116 11.16 -1.64 6.29
CA TRP A 116 10.50 -2.76 5.60
C TRP A 116 9.14 -2.36 5.00
N VAL A 117 8.79 -1.07 5.03
CA VAL A 117 7.61 -0.53 4.35
C VAL A 117 8.06 0.02 3.00
N TYR A 118 8.05 -0.85 2.00
CA TYR A 118 8.50 -0.53 0.64
C TYR A 118 7.47 0.33 -0.09
N ARG A 119 7.97 1.38 -0.77
CA ARG A 119 7.15 2.22 -1.65
C ARG A 119 7.08 1.71 -3.08
N GLU A 120 8.07 0.92 -3.50
CA GLU A 120 8.15 0.32 -4.82
C GLU A 120 8.47 -1.16 -4.66
N ILE A 121 7.75 -2.00 -5.41
CA ILE A 121 7.84 -3.48 -5.34
C ILE A 121 8.08 -4.07 -6.72
#